data_AF-A0A661J3H7-F1
#
_entry.id   AF-A0A661J3H7-F1
#
_cell.length_a   1.000
_cell.length_b   1.000
_cell.length_c   1.000
_cell.angle_alpha   90.00
_cell.angle_beta   90.00
_cell.angle_gamma   90.00
#
_symmetry.space_group_name_H-M   'P 1'
#
loop_
_entity.id
_entity.type
_entity.pdbx_description
1 polymer ?
#
loop_
_entity_poly.entity_id
_entity_poly.type
_entity_poly.pdbx_seq_one_letter_code
_entity_poly.pdbx_strand_id
1 'polypeptide(L)'
;DFPNMFWGLGAQILRTAKLVKAHPGCYGIHLTNFSCGPDSFIEHFYRHIMGEKPYLILELDEHSAVAGVVTRLEAFKNVIQNEHNQTLSNWQEIKCRAS
;
A
#
# COMPACT_ATOMS: atom_id res chain seq x y z
N ASP A 1 -6.05 16.72 7.38
CA ASP A 1 -6.22 16.60 5.90
C ASP A 1 -5.07 17.25 5.15
N PHE A 2 -4.97 17.02 3.83
CA PHE A 2 -4.01 17.69 2.94
C PHE A 2 -4.75 18.81 2.20
N PRO A 3 -5.01 19.98 2.84
CA PRO A 3 -5.85 21.04 2.27
C PRO A 3 -5.26 21.66 1.00
N ASN A 4 -3.94 21.53 0.80
CA ASN A 4 -3.21 22.10 -0.33
C ASN A 4 -2.89 21.07 -1.41
N MET A 5 -3.60 19.95 -1.48
CA MET A 5 -3.43 19.02 -2.60
C MET A 5 -4.08 19.63 -3.86
N PHE A 6 -3.27 20.33 -4.66
CA PHE A 6 -3.74 21.04 -5.86
C PHE A 6 -4.26 20.11 -6.97
N TRP A 7 -4.02 18.81 -6.82
CA TRP A 7 -4.31 17.79 -7.83
C TRP A 7 -5.52 16.96 -7.38
N GLY A 8 -6.65 17.10 -8.08
CA GLY A 8 -7.89 16.40 -7.73
C GLY A 8 -7.72 14.88 -7.61
N LEU A 9 -6.97 14.28 -8.55
CA LEU A 9 -6.63 12.85 -8.53
C LEU A 9 -5.71 12.51 -7.34
N GLY A 10 -4.69 13.33 -7.08
CA GLY A 10 -3.82 13.16 -5.91
C GLY A 10 -4.60 13.17 -4.61
N ALA A 11 -5.58 14.07 -4.46
CA ALA A 11 -6.45 14.13 -3.30
C ALA A 11 -7.32 12.86 -3.17
N GLN A 12 -7.80 12.30 -4.29
CA GLN A 12 -8.52 11.03 -4.29
C GLN A 12 -7.62 9.87 -3.87
N ILE A 13 -6.40 9.76 -4.42
CA ILE A 13 -5.42 8.73 -4.06
C ILE A 13 -5.14 8.74 -2.55
N LEU A 14 -4.86 9.93 -1.98
CA LEU A 14 -4.58 10.04 -0.55
C LEU A 14 -5.79 9.75 0.34
N ARG A 15 -7.01 10.09 -0.11
CA ARG A 15 -8.24 9.67 0.60
C ARG A 15 -8.40 8.16 0.61
N THR A 16 -8.17 7.51 -0.53
CA THR A 16 -8.20 6.04 -0.64
C THR A 16 -7.12 5.40 0.25
N ALA A 17 -5.91 5.95 0.28
CA ALA A 17 -4.84 5.47 1.15
C ALA A 17 -5.24 5.50 2.64
N LYS A 18 -5.91 6.59 3.09
CA LYS A 18 -6.43 6.69 4.46
C LYS A 18 -7.49 5.64 4.75
N LEU A 19 -8.43 5.42 3.82
CA LEU A 19 -9.46 4.38 3.95
C LEU A 19 -8.79 3.01 4.06
N VAL A 20 -7.85 2.69 3.17
CA VAL A 20 -7.13 1.42 3.21
C VAL A 20 -6.37 1.26 4.53
N LYS A 21 -5.67 2.29 5.01
CA LYS A 21 -4.96 2.25 6.31
C LYS A 21 -5.91 1.91 7.46
N ALA A 22 -7.09 2.53 7.50
CA ALA A 22 -8.08 2.36 8.57
C ALA A 22 -8.75 0.98 8.63
N HIS A 23 -8.80 0.22 7.54
CA HIS A 23 -9.48 -1.08 7.50
C HIS A 23 -8.51 -2.26 7.69
N PRO A 24 -8.58 -3.02 8.79
CA PRO A 24 -7.79 -4.23 8.97
C PRO A 24 -8.03 -5.23 7.83
N GLY A 25 -6.97 -5.81 7.27
CA GLY A 25 -7.05 -6.76 6.15
C GLY A 25 -7.14 -6.14 4.74
N CYS A 26 -7.25 -4.80 4.61
CA CYS A 26 -7.11 -4.12 3.33
C CYS A 26 -5.66 -3.67 3.09
N TYR A 27 -5.11 -3.92 1.91
CA TYR A 27 -3.74 -3.54 1.54
C TYR A 27 -3.74 -2.67 0.30
N GLY A 28 -2.83 -1.69 0.27
CA GLY A 28 -2.82 -0.67 -0.78
C GLY A 28 -1.87 -1.02 -1.91
N ILE A 29 -2.33 -0.85 -3.15
CA ILE A 29 -1.48 -0.83 -4.35
C ILE A 29 -1.65 0.53 -5.00
N HIS A 30 -0.57 1.29 -5.09
CA HIS A 30 -0.53 2.58 -5.76
C HIS A 30 0.16 2.41 -7.13
N LEU A 31 -0.62 2.59 -8.19
CA LEU A 31 -0.11 2.62 -9.56
C LEU A 31 0.33 4.05 -9.90
N THR A 32 1.54 4.19 -10.43
CA THR A 32 2.18 5.48 -10.77
C THR A 32 2.93 5.33 -12.10
N ASN A 33 3.19 6.44 -12.78
CA ASN A 33 3.92 6.42 -14.05
C ASN A 33 5.36 6.90 -13.86
N PHE A 34 6.30 6.23 -14.52
CA PHE A 34 7.71 6.62 -14.48
C PHE A 34 7.89 8.05 -15.01
N SER A 35 8.79 8.80 -14.37
CA SER A 35 9.08 10.20 -14.72
C SER A 35 7.90 11.18 -14.57
N CYS A 36 6.82 10.80 -13.88
CA CYS A 36 5.74 11.71 -13.52
C CYS A 36 6.12 12.50 -12.25
N GLY A 37 6.68 13.69 -12.42
CA GLY A 37 7.04 14.58 -11.28
C GLY A 37 5.92 14.73 -10.23
N PRO A 38 4.66 14.96 -10.63
CA PRO A 38 3.54 15.04 -9.70
C PRO A 38 3.28 13.76 -8.89
N ASP A 39 3.39 12.58 -9.50
CA ASP A 39 3.21 11.31 -8.80
C ASP A 39 4.30 11.10 -7.76
N SER A 40 5.54 11.54 -8.05
CA SER A 40 6.64 11.48 -7.07
C SER A 40 6.33 12.25 -5.77
N PHE A 41 5.56 13.36 -5.85
CA PHE A 41 5.07 14.06 -4.66
C PHE A 41 4.01 13.24 -3.93
N ILE A 42 3.05 12.66 -4.66
CA ILE A 42 1.97 11.84 -4.09
C ILE A 42 2.53 10.61 -3.37
N GLU A 43 3.53 9.95 -3.93
CA GLU A 43 4.20 8.81 -3.31
C GLU A 43 4.68 9.12 -1.90
N HIS A 44 5.28 10.29 -1.70
CA HIS A 44 5.83 10.65 -0.40
C HIS A 44 4.72 10.74 0.67
N PHE A 45 3.58 11.33 0.32
CA PHE A 45 2.40 11.36 1.18
C PHE A 45 1.74 9.99 1.34
N TYR A 46 1.70 9.19 0.28
CA TYR A 46 1.15 7.83 0.31
C TYR A 46 1.91 6.96 1.31
N ARG A 47 3.25 6.96 1.24
CA ARG A 47 4.13 6.24 2.18
C ARG A 47 3.90 6.69 3.62
N HIS A 48 3.78 8.01 3.83
CA HIS A 48 3.50 8.56 5.15
C HIS A 48 2.15 8.09 5.73
N ILE A 49 1.09 8.02 4.91
CA ILE A 49 -0.23 7.55 5.34
C ILE A 49 -0.23 6.05 5.67
N MET A 50 0.41 5.24 4.82
CA MET A 50 0.41 3.79 5.01
C MET A 50 1.28 3.36 6.21
N GLY A 51 2.39 4.07 6.47
CA GLY A 51 3.28 3.79 7.60
C GLY A 51 3.77 2.35 7.59
N GLU A 52 3.61 1.65 8.71
CA GLU A 52 4.01 0.23 8.88
C GLU A 52 3.09 -0.77 8.16
N LYS A 53 1.94 -0.33 7.66
CA LYS A 53 1.01 -1.25 6.99
C LYS A 53 1.58 -1.65 5.63
N PRO A 54 1.59 -2.92 5.23
CA PRO A 54 2.09 -3.31 3.91
C PRO A 54 1.37 -2.61 2.76
N TYR A 55 2.15 -2.08 1.82
CA TYR A 55 1.68 -1.47 0.58
C TYR A 55 2.67 -1.72 -0.56
N LEU A 56 2.19 -1.58 -1.79
CA LEU A 56 3.00 -1.65 -3.00
C LEU A 56 2.85 -0.36 -3.80
N ILE A 57 3.97 0.24 -4.19
CA ILE A 57 4.00 1.28 -5.21
C ILE A 57 4.53 0.61 -6.49
N LEU A 58 3.73 0.65 -7.55
CA LEU A 58 4.05 0.03 -8.82
C LEU A 58 4.15 1.12 -9.89
N GLU A 59 5.40 1.41 -10.26
CA GLU A 59 5.74 2.30 -11.36
C GLU A 59 5.61 1.57 -12.69
N LEU A 60 4.86 2.18 -13.60
CA LEU A 60 4.70 1.74 -14.98
C LEU A 60 5.58 2.62 -15.87
N ASP A 61 6.33 1.98 -16.76
CA ASP A 61 7.18 2.61 -17.78
C ASP A 61 6.89 1.94 -19.13
N GLU A 62 7.23 2.60 -20.24
CA GLU A 62 7.11 2.04 -21.59
C GLU A 62 7.90 0.74 -21.75
N HIS A 63 8.99 0.58 -20.99
CA HIS A 63 9.80 -0.65 -20.95
C HIS A 63 9.39 -1.63 -19.84
N SER A 64 8.31 -1.37 -19.11
CA SER A 64 7.85 -2.27 -18.06
C SER A 64 7.41 -3.61 -18.65
N ALA A 65 8.33 -4.56 -18.64
CA ALA A 65 8.03 -5.93 -19.04
C ALA A 65 6.94 -6.50 -18.13
N VAL A 66 5.90 -7.07 -18.73
CA VAL A 66 4.77 -7.71 -18.03
C VAL A 66 5.25 -8.66 -16.93
N ALA A 67 6.33 -9.41 -17.19
CA ALA A 67 6.93 -10.32 -16.22
C ALA A 67 7.40 -9.60 -14.95
N GLY A 68 8.02 -8.42 -15.05
CA GLY A 68 8.50 -7.66 -13.89
C GLY A 68 7.36 -7.17 -12.99
N VAL A 69 6.23 -6.79 -13.58
CA VAL A 69 5.02 -6.41 -12.83
C VAL A 69 4.44 -7.62 -12.09
N VAL A 70 4.31 -8.76 -12.78
CA VAL A 70 3.76 -9.99 -12.19
C VAL A 70 4.61 -10.44 -10.99
N THR A 71 5.93 -10.50 -11.13
CA THR A 71 6.82 -10.91 -10.03
C THR A 71 6.72 -9.97 -8.82
N ARG A 72 6.58 -8.65 -9.03
CA ARG A 72 6.37 -7.69 -7.93
C ARG A 72 5.04 -7.92 -7.21
N LEU A 73 3.97 -8.20 -7.97
CA LEU A 73 2.65 -8.52 -7.40
C LEU A 73 2.67 -9.84 -6.61
N GLU A 74 3.35 -10.87 -7.13
CA GLU A 74 3.52 -12.16 -6.45
C GLU A 74 4.32 -12.00 -5.14
N ALA A 75 5.42 -11.24 -5.19
CA ALA A 75 6.19 -10.92 -4.00
C ALA A 75 5.35 -10.16 -2.96
N PHE A 76 4.55 -9.18 -3.40
CA PHE A 76 3.67 -8.44 -2.51
C PHE A 76 2.56 -9.31 -1.89
N LYS A 77 1.98 -10.24 -2.66
CA LYS A 77 1.03 -11.22 -2.15
C LYS A 77 1.63 -12.05 -1.01
N ASN A 78 2.89 -12.49 -1.15
CA ASN A 78 3.57 -13.25 -0.10
C ASN A 78 3.75 -12.42 1.19
N VAL A 79 4.07 -11.13 1.07
CA VAL A 79 4.15 -10.22 2.23
C VAL A 79 2.80 -10.12 2.95
N ILE A 80 1.71 -9.94 2.20
CA ILE A 80 0.36 -9.88 2.76
C ILE A 80 0.01 -11.17 3.52
N GLN A 81 0.32 -12.33 2.94
CA GLN A 81 0.03 -13.62 3.55
C GLN A 81 0.81 -13.81 4.85
N ASN A 82 2.07 -13.41 4.88
CA ASN A 82 2.90 -13.50 6.08
C ASN A 82 2.36 -12.60 7.21
N GLU A 83 2.02 -11.35 6.90
CA GLU A 83 1.44 -10.40 7.85
C GLU A 83 0.09 -10.88 8.41
N HIS A 84 -0.75 -11.43 7.54
CA HIS A 84 -2.02 -12.01 7.96
C HIS A 84 -1.84 -13.21 8.90
N ASN A 85 -0.91 -14.11 8.58
CA ASN A 85 -0.61 -15.29 9.40
C ASN A 85 -0.02 -14.90 10.77
N GLN A 86 0.89 -13.93 10.80
CA GLN A 86 1.44 -13.41 12.06
C GLN A 86 0.35 -12.79 12.93
N THR A 87 -0.54 -12.02 12.32
CA THR A 87 -1.70 -11.45 13.01
C THR A 87 -2.53 -12.56 13.65
N LEU A 88 -2.90 -13.61 12.89
CA LEU A 88 -3.67 -14.74 13.40
C LEU A 88 -2.97 -15.49 14.54
N SER A 89 -1.67 -15.76 14.41
CA SER A 89 -0.89 -16.44 15.46
C SER A 89 -0.88 -15.63 16.75
N ASN A 90 -0.65 -14.31 16.66
CA ASN A 90 -0.66 -13.42 17.82
C ASN A 90 -2.04 -13.41 18.51
N TRP A 91 -3.13 -13.39 17.73
CA TRP A 91 -4.49 -13.51 18.28
C TRP A 91 -4.71 -14.82 19.04
N GLN A 92 -4.22 -15.95 18.53
CA GLN A 92 -4.33 -17.25 19.18
C GLN A 92 -3.55 -17.28 20.51
N GLU A 93 -2.33 -16.73 20.54
CA GLU A 93 -1.52 -16.64 21.76
C GLU A 93 -2.20 -15.78 22.84
N ILE A 94 -2.72 -14.61 22.48
CA ILE A 94 -3.44 -13.73 23.41
C ILE A 94 -4.66 -14.43 23.98
N LYS A 95 -5.44 -15.13 23.13
CA LYS A 95 -6.64 -15.85 23.56
C LYS A 95 -6.33 -16.96 24.55
N CYS A 96 -5.26 -17.74 24.32
CA CYS A 96 -4.82 -18.79 25.24
C CYS A 96 -4.26 -18.26 26.57
N ARG A 97 -3.69 -17.04 26.60
CA ARG A 97 -3.18 -16.41 27.83
C ARG A 97 -4.26 -15.78 28.70
N ALA A 98 -5.42 -15.47 28.13
CA ALA A 98 -6.54 -14.84 28.82
C ALA A 98 -7.51 -15.86 29.46
N SER A 99 -7.29 -17.16 29.26
CA SER A 99 -8.05 -18.30 29.78
C SER A 99 -7.24 -19.09 30.80
#